data_AF-A0A2V2WHG8-F1
#
_entry.id   AF-A0A2V2WHG8-F1
#
_cell.length_a   1.000
_cell.length_b   1.000
_cell.length_c   1.000
_cell.angle_alpha   90.00
_cell.angle_beta   90.00
_cell.angle_gamma   90.00
#
_symmetry.space_group_name_H-M   'P 1'
#
loop_
_entity.id
_entity.type
_entity.pdbx_description
1 polymer ?
#
loop_
_entity_poly.entity_id
_entity_poly.type
_entity_poly.pdbx_seq_one_letter_code
_entity_poly.pdbx_strand_id
1 'polypeptide(L)'
;MVEKHMEKVGPIPRHIFDEKIYIDRLGAVNGALLAIKDTDVGKNFALGGEEKWYSEDPSHKLVKIVRVKTVEGAELFLNASICADIGFRIADRLEKKMGAKDLLLLILGSRGALASRALEQLGLRVFMYGELVCALVEELKELRPPERNEAQDSVLKVNHQGHPTRTVGLGKLEGGVTRIPMEYGVLYLPKVENFPLVDGFFFMESPRRTLVGLRMTTTGDHHTIPSTVRQFNERMESYFNGWEEFSEGLSWDIIYMQHADSTPDDWLAEM
;
A
#
# COMPACT_ATOMS: atom_id res chain seq x y z
N MET A 1 15.68 -17.09 12.45
CA MET A 1 15.91 -16.06 13.50
C MET A 1 16.43 -14.77 12.87
N VAL A 2 17.61 -14.79 12.23
CA VAL A 2 18.24 -13.63 11.57
C VAL A 2 17.31 -12.94 10.56
N GLU A 3 16.71 -13.69 9.63
CA GLU A 3 15.79 -13.13 8.61
C GLU A 3 14.58 -12.44 9.24
N LYS A 4 13.94 -13.08 10.24
CA LYS A 4 12.83 -12.49 11.01
C LYS A 4 13.24 -11.18 11.70
N HIS A 5 14.45 -11.11 12.24
CA HIS A 5 14.95 -9.88 12.86
C HIS A 5 15.18 -8.78 11.81
N MET A 6 15.82 -9.14 10.68
CA MET A 6 16.05 -8.21 9.56
C MET A 6 14.75 -7.64 9.01
N GLU A 7 13.69 -8.45 8.91
CA GLU A 7 12.39 -8.00 8.44
C GLU A 7 11.77 -6.94 9.37
N LYS A 8 11.95 -7.08 10.69
CA LYS A 8 11.29 -6.22 11.69
C LYS A 8 12.08 -4.98 12.07
N VAL A 9 13.41 -5.03 12.07
CA VAL A 9 14.25 -3.91 12.50
C VAL A 9 15.30 -3.49 11.46
N GLY A 10 15.27 -4.09 10.27
CA GLY A 10 16.20 -3.84 9.17
C GLY A 10 17.53 -4.58 9.26
N PRO A 11 18.36 -4.49 8.20
CA PRO A 11 19.64 -5.18 8.08
C PRO A 11 20.75 -4.49 8.92
N ILE A 12 20.53 -4.23 10.20
CA ILE A 12 21.51 -3.63 11.12
C ILE A 12 22.14 -4.74 11.97
N PRO A 13 23.39 -5.18 11.68
CA PRO A 13 23.99 -6.38 12.28
C PRO A 13 23.89 -6.42 13.81
N ARG A 14 24.12 -5.28 14.47
CA ARG A 14 24.06 -5.14 15.92
C ARG A 14 22.72 -5.57 16.54
N HIS A 15 21.61 -5.43 15.81
CA HIS A 15 20.27 -5.75 16.29
C HIS A 15 19.73 -7.10 15.80
N ILE A 16 20.49 -7.82 14.98
CA ILE A 16 20.00 -9.05 14.34
C ILE A 16 20.52 -10.29 15.04
N PHE A 17 21.79 -10.29 15.45
CA PHE A 17 22.46 -11.49 15.95
C PHE A 17 22.27 -11.74 17.45
N ASP A 18 21.84 -10.74 18.21
CA ASP A 18 21.61 -10.84 19.65
C ASP A 18 20.12 -10.62 19.96
N GLU A 19 19.49 -11.60 20.61
CA GLU A 19 18.06 -11.60 20.91
C GLU A 19 17.66 -10.49 21.89
N LYS A 20 18.48 -10.22 22.90
CA LYS A 20 18.20 -9.17 23.88
C LYS A 20 18.27 -7.79 23.22
N ILE A 21 19.32 -7.56 22.44
CA ILE A 21 19.49 -6.30 21.69
C ILE A 21 18.38 -6.13 20.63
N TYR A 22 17.93 -7.23 20.02
CA TYR A 22 16.78 -7.22 19.12
C TYR A 22 15.50 -6.77 19.83
N ILE A 23 15.18 -7.35 21.00
CA ILE A 23 13.99 -7.01 21.79
C ILE A 23 14.03 -5.54 22.21
N ASP A 24 15.18 -5.06 22.70
CA ASP A 24 15.36 -3.65 23.07
C ASP A 24 15.15 -2.72 21.87
N ARG A 25 15.67 -3.09 20.70
CA ARG A 25 15.47 -2.33 19.46
C ARG A 25 14.00 -2.32 19.04
N LEU A 26 13.31 -3.44 19.13
CA LEU A 26 11.89 -3.55 18.79
C LEU A 26 11.06 -2.66 19.73
N GLY A 27 11.35 -2.66 21.03
CA GLY A 27 10.73 -1.75 22.00
C GLY A 27 10.96 -0.28 21.65
N ALA A 28 12.19 0.08 21.26
CA ALA A 28 12.52 1.44 20.84
C ALA A 28 11.78 1.87 19.55
N VAL A 29 11.64 0.97 18.57
CA VAL A 29 10.85 1.19 17.35
C VAL A 29 9.38 1.39 17.69
N ASN A 30 8.81 0.54 18.56
CA ASN A 30 7.42 0.66 18.99
C ASN A 30 7.16 2.00 19.69
N GLY A 31 8.05 2.39 20.61
CA GLY A 31 7.98 3.67 21.30
C GLY A 31 8.06 4.85 20.34
N ALA A 32 8.96 4.79 19.35
CA ALA A 32 9.07 5.84 18.34
C ALA A 32 7.82 5.97 17.47
N LEU A 33 7.23 4.85 17.03
CA LEU A 33 5.98 4.85 16.25
C LEU A 33 4.80 5.45 17.03
N LEU A 34 4.74 5.23 18.34
CA LEU A 34 3.71 5.83 19.20
C LEU A 34 3.94 7.33 19.44
N ALA A 35 5.19 7.78 19.37
CA ALA A 35 5.56 9.17 19.59
C ALA A 35 5.35 10.06 18.36
N ILE A 36 5.07 9.49 17.17
CA ILE A 36 4.80 10.26 15.95
C ILE A 36 3.61 11.19 16.16
N LYS A 37 3.86 12.49 15.96
CA LYS A 37 2.86 13.55 15.95
C LYS A 37 2.55 13.99 14.54
N ASP A 38 1.41 14.63 14.40
CA ASP A 38 0.88 15.17 13.14
C ASP A 38 1.85 16.23 12.55
N THR A 39 2.60 16.93 13.41
CA THR A 39 3.65 17.89 13.03
C THR A 39 4.93 17.25 12.49
N ASP A 40 5.18 15.98 12.80
CA ASP A 40 6.42 15.28 12.45
C ASP A 40 6.36 14.73 11.02
N VAL A 41 5.15 14.60 10.46
CA VAL A 41 4.90 14.04 9.14
C VAL A 41 5.58 14.86 8.05
N GLY A 42 5.28 16.16 7.98
CA GLY A 42 5.83 17.04 6.94
C GLY A 42 7.34 17.29 7.09
N LYS A 43 7.89 17.13 8.30
CA LYS A 43 9.31 17.39 8.58
C LYS A 43 10.20 16.17 8.37
N ASN A 44 9.75 15.00 8.81
CA ASN A 44 10.60 13.81 8.90
C ASN A 44 10.22 12.70 7.94
N PHE A 45 8.96 12.68 7.50
CA PHE A 45 8.39 11.62 6.66
C PHE A 45 7.92 12.11 5.29
N ALA A 46 7.94 13.43 5.04
CA ALA A 46 7.95 13.97 3.70
C ALA A 46 9.18 13.42 2.98
N LEU A 47 8.93 12.46 2.10
CA LEU A 47 9.92 11.75 1.29
C LEU A 47 10.58 12.74 0.32
N GLY A 48 11.50 13.56 0.83
CA GLY A 48 11.92 14.79 0.16
C GLY A 48 12.41 15.92 1.08
N GLY A 49 12.20 15.84 2.40
CA GLY A 49 12.59 16.90 3.33
C GLY A 49 14.10 17.19 3.32
N GLU A 50 14.46 18.46 3.13
CA GLU A 50 15.85 18.94 3.17
C GLU A 50 16.40 19.08 4.60
N GLU A 51 15.52 19.13 5.61
CA GLU A 51 15.91 19.14 7.02
C GLU A 51 16.52 17.79 7.41
N LYS A 52 17.85 17.72 7.30
CA LYS A 52 18.64 16.61 7.81
C LYS A 52 18.55 16.59 9.33
N TRP A 53 18.02 15.50 9.88
CA TRP A 53 18.19 14.95 11.23
C TRP A 53 18.41 15.94 12.38
N TYR A 54 17.44 16.02 13.30
CA TYR A 54 17.69 16.41 14.69
C TYR A 54 17.77 15.16 15.57
N SER A 55 18.84 15.03 16.37
CA SER A 55 19.12 13.82 17.17
C SER A 55 18.08 13.51 18.26
N GLU A 56 17.24 14.48 18.61
CA GLU A 56 16.23 14.37 19.66
C GLU A 56 14.88 13.79 19.16
N ASP A 57 14.69 13.68 17.86
CA ASP A 57 13.44 13.21 17.27
C ASP A 57 13.37 11.67 17.27
N PRO A 58 12.27 11.05 17.76
CA PRO A 58 11.98 9.63 17.62
C PRO A 58 12.19 9.04 16.22
N SER A 59 12.07 9.83 15.16
CA SER A 59 12.20 9.39 13.76
C SER A 59 13.52 8.67 13.44
N HIS A 60 14.64 9.01 14.11
CA HIS A 60 15.94 8.35 13.90
C HIS A 60 15.93 6.83 14.14
N LYS A 61 14.96 6.33 14.90
CA LYS A 61 14.77 4.90 15.17
C LYS A 61 14.04 4.17 14.05
N LEU A 62 13.43 4.91 13.12
CA LEU A 62 12.51 4.40 12.11
C LEU A 62 13.02 4.59 10.68
N VAL A 63 13.85 5.62 10.44
CA VAL A 63 14.35 5.97 9.10
C VAL A 63 15.87 5.82 8.98
N LYS A 64 16.33 5.71 7.74
CA LYS A 64 17.72 5.73 7.30
C LYS A 64 17.89 6.78 6.19
N ILE A 65 19.10 7.29 6.03
CA ILE A 65 19.43 8.21 4.94
C ILE A 65 19.73 7.38 3.68
N VAL A 66 19.12 7.76 2.56
CA VAL A 66 19.41 7.21 1.24
C VAL A 66 19.93 8.31 0.32
N ARG A 67 20.93 8.00 -0.50
CA ARG A 67 21.43 8.88 -1.55
C ARG A 67 20.62 8.62 -2.83
N VAL A 68 20.04 9.67 -3.38
CA VAL A 68 19.28 9.64 -4.64
C VAL A 68 19.97 10.53 -5.65
N LYS A 69 20.15 10.03 -6.87
CA LYS A 69 20.67 10.80 -7.99
C LYS A 69 19.51 11.22 -8.89
N THR A 70 19.37 12.52 -9.15
CA THR A 70 18.35 13.04 -10.06
C THR A 70 18.70 12.72 -11.51
N VAL A 71 17.72 12.87 -12.41
CA VAL A 71 17.92 12.72 -13.87
C VAL A 71 19.02 13.66 -14.38
N GLU A 72 19.08 14.87 -13.82
CA GLU A 72 20.10 15.89 -14.13
C GLU A 72 21.47 15.61 -13.47
N GLY A 73 21.60 14.52 -12.72
CA GLY A 73 22.85 14.09 -12.09
C GLY A 73 23.15 14.74 -10.74
N ALA A 74 22.26 15.59 -10.21
CA ALA A 74 22.38 16.14 -8.87
C ALA A 74 22.16 15.06 -7.79
N GLU A 75 22.85 15.20 -6.67
CA GLU A 75 22.76 14.25 -5.57
C GLU A 75 21.96 14.83 -4.41
N LEU A 76 20.94 14.09 -4.01
CA LEU A 76 20.05 14.42 -2.90
C LEU A 76 20.19 13.34 -1.82
N PHE A 77 20.03 13.75 -0.56
CA PHE A 77 19.98 12.84 0.57
C PHE A 77 18.60 12.92 1.18
N LEU A 78 17.90 11.80 1.21
CA LEU A 78 16.51 11.73 1.62
C LEU A 78 16.35 10.71 2.75
N ASN A 79 15.32 10.88 3.57
CA ASN A 79 14.94 9.89 4.58
C ASN A 79 14.10 8.78 3.94
N ALA A 80 14.39 7.52 4.28
CA ALA A 80 13.58 6.37 3.91
C ALA A 80 13.39 5.46 5.14
N SER A 81 12.32 4.68 5.18
CA SER A 81 12.16 3.68 6.25
C SER A 81 13.32 2.68 6.26
N ILE A 82 13.67 2.21 7.46
CA ILE A 82 14.75 1.24 7.65
C ILE A 82 14.48 -0.06 6.87
N CYS A 83 13.23 -0.55 6.93
CA CYS A 83 12.72 -1.73 6.25
C CYS A 83 11.22 -1.55 5.92
N ALA A 84 10.69 -2.43 5.06
CA ALA A 84 9.30 -2.39 4.60
C ALA A 84 8.28 -2.48 5.75
N ASP A 85 8.50 -3.36 6.74
CA ASP A 85 7.60 -3.49 7.91
C ASP A 85 7.47 -2.16 8.67
N ILE A 86 8.60 -1.49 8.94
CA ILE A 86 8.60 -0.18 9.59
C ILE A 86 7.91 0.85 8.70
N GLY A 87 8.15 0.85 7.39
CA GLY A 87 7.47 1.73 6.44
C GLY A 87 5.94 1.58 6.48
N PHE A 88 5.44 0.35 6.46
CA PHE A 88 4.00 0.07 6.58
C PHE A 88 3.42 0.56 7.90
N ARG A 89 4.16 0.39 8.99
CA ARG A 89 3.72 0.81 10.32
C ARG A 89 3.78 2.33 10.50
N ILE A 90 4.71 3.01 9.82
CA ILE A 90 4.69 4.47 9.69
C ILE A 90 3.41 4.87 8.96
N ALA A 91 3.10 4.26 7.80
CA ALA A 91 1.89 4.56 7.05
C ALA A 91 0.60 4.35 7.87
N ASP A 92 0.50 3.26 8.64
CA ASP A 92 -0.62 3.01 9.58
C ASP A 92 -0.74 4.09 10.68
N ARG A 93 0.37 4.73 11.06
CA ARG A 93 0.35 5.83 12.04
C ARG A 93 0.02 7.15 11.38
N LEU A 94 0.60 7.45 10.23
CA LEU A 94 0.32 8.65 9.45
C LEU A 94 -1.16 8.74 9.09
N GLU A 95 -1.73 7.64 8.61
CA GLU A 95 -3.16 7.51 8.31
C GLU A 95 -4.07 7.95 9.47
N LYS A 96 -3.74 7.58 10.70
CA LYS A 96 -4.52 7.95 11.89
C LYS A 96 -4.33 9.40 12.34
N LYS A 97 -3.31 10.07 11.82
CA LYS A 97 -2.90 11.41 12.24
C LYS A 97 -3.19 12.48 11.18
N MET A 98 -3.40 12.07 9.94
CA MET A 98 -3.50 12.96 8.79
C MET A 98 -4.92 12.99 8.24
N GLY A 99 -5.32 14.15 7.72
CA GLY A 99 -6.48 14.23 6.84
C GLY A 99 -6.15 13.79 5.40
N ALA A 100 -7.19 13.59 4.60
CA ALA A 100 -7.11 13.28 3.17
C ALA A 100 -6.14 14.21 2.41
N LYS A 101 -6.30 15.52 2.60
CA LYS A 101 -5.48 16.55 1.95
C LYS A 101 -4.00 16.40 2.27
N ASP A 102 -3.66 16.19 3.54
CA ASP A 102 -2.25 16.06 3.96
C ASP A 102 -1.64 14.77 3.40
N LEU A 103 -2.41 13.68 3.38
CA LEU A 103 -1.98 12.41 2.79
C LEU A 103 -1.68 12.56 1.30
N LEU A 104 -2.57 13.25 0.57
CA LEU A 104 -2.38 13.51 -0.84
C LEU A 104 -1.15 14.38 -1.10
N LEU A 105 -0.96 15.45 -0.32
CA LEU A 105 0.22 16.31 -0.40
C LEU A 105 1.51 15.54 -0.11
N LEU A 106 1.48 14.57 0.81
CA LEU A 106 2.63 13.73 1.12
C LEU A 106 3.00 12.82 -0.06
N ILE A 107 2.00 12.19 -0.70
CA ILE A 107 2.22 11.35 -1.88
C ILE A 107 2.75 12.20 -3.05
N LEU A 108 2.08 13.31 -3.36
CA LEU A 108 2.44 14.18 -4.50
C LEU A 108 3.75 14.96 -4.27
N GLY A 109 4.08 15.28 -3.03
CA GLY A 109 5.32 15.96 -2.66
C GLY A 109 6.55 15.06 -2.68
N SER A 110 6.36 13.75 -2.78
CA SER A 110 7.45 12.77 -2.82
C SER A 110 8.20 12.81 -4.16
N ARG A 111 9.53 12.68 -4.14
CA ARG A 111 10.36 12.84 -5.35
C ARG A 111 11.15 11.60 -5.73
N GLY A 112 11.35 11.41 -7.05
CA GLY A 112 12.21 10.37 -7.61
C GLY A 112 11.83 8.95 -7.13
N ALA A 113 12.83 8.13 -6.80
CA ALA A 113 12.62 6.76 -6.32
C ALA A 113 11.80 6.66 -5.01
N LEU A 114 11.65 7.76 -4.27
CA LEU A 114 10.80 7.77 -3.08
C LEU A 114 9.32 8.04 -3.38
N ALA A 115 8.99 8.62 -4.53
CA ALA A 115 7.60 8.78 -4.97
C ALA A 115 6.92 7.42 -5.12
N SER A 116 7.60 6.47 -5.76
CA SER A 116 7.12 5.08 -5.86
C SER A 116 6.87 4.47 -4.47
N ARG A 117 7.81 4.61 -3.52
CA ARG A 117 7.62 4.11 -2.16
C ARG A 117 6.48 4.79 -1.41
N ALA A 118 6.30 6.10 -1.61
CA ALA A 118 5.17 6.84 -1.05
C ALA A 118 3.85 6.27 -1.57
N LEU A 119 3.78 6.05 -2.88
CA LEU A 119 2.60 5.52 -3.55
C LEU A 119 2.30 4.08 -3.10
N GLU A 120 3.30 3.22 -3.01
CA GLU A 120 3.17 1.85 -2.48
C GLU A 120 2.66 1.85 -1.03
N GLN A 121 3.18 2.73 -0.18
CA GLN A 121 2.85 2.75 1.25
C GLN A 121 1.57 3.51 1.57
N LEU A 122 1.22 4.54 0.81
CA LEU A 122 0.14 5.47 1.16
C LEU A 122 -0.92 5.57 0.07
N GLY A 123 -0.59 5.29 -1.19
CA GLY A 123 -1.49 5.48 -2.32
C GLY A 123 -2.79 4.69 -2.21
N LEU A 124 -2.74 3.43 -1.76
CA LEU A 124 -3.96 2.63 -1.55
C LEU A 124 -4.88 3.21 -0.45
N ARG A 125 -4.31 3.94 0.52
CA ARG A 125 -5.09 4.55 1.61
C ARG A 125 -5.93 5.73 1.15
N VAL A 126 -5.68 6.25 -0.04
CA VAL A 126 -6.52 7.29 -0.69
C VAL A 126 -7.97 6.81 -0.82
N PHE A 127 -8.19 5.51 -1.05
CA PHE A 127 -9.53 4.93 -1.16
C PHE A 127 -10.34 5.00 0.15
N MET A 128 -9.74 5.40 1.27
CA MET A 128 -10.50 5.60 2.51
C MET A 128 -11.20 6.95 2.61
N TYR A 129 -10.87 7.88 1.72
CA TYR A 129 -11.35 9.24 1.79
C TYR A 129 -12.35 9.49 0.67
N GLY A 130 -13.63 9.64 1.02
CA GLY A 130 -14.71 9.80 0.05
C GLY A 130 -14.48 10.94 -0.93
N GLU A 131 -13.93 12.07 -0.49
CA GLU A 131 -13.61 13.20 -1.39
C GLU A 131 -12.58 12.83 -2.47
N LEU A 132 -11.60 11.99 -2.14
CA LEU A 132 -10.59 11.53 -3.09
C LEU A 132 -11.16 10.41 -3.98
N VAL A 133 -11.99 9.53 -3.44
CA VAL A 133 -12.68 8.49 -4.22
C VAL A 133 -13.62 9.10 -5.25
N CYS A 134 -14.38 10.14 -4.89
CA CYS A 134 -15.23 10.88 -5.82
C CYS A 134 -14.41 11.41 -7.01
N ALA A 135 -13.27 12.05 -6.72
CA ALA A 135 -12.38 12.55 -7.77
C ALA A 135 -11.77 11.42 -8.62
N LEU A 136 -11.34 10.31 -8.02
CA LEU A 136 -10.78 9.18 -8.75
C LEU A 136 -11.80 8.50 -9.66
N VAL A 137 -13.05 8.37 -9.20
CA VAL A 137 -14.15 7.74 -9.93
C VAL A 137 -14.46 8.44 -11.25
N GLU A 138 -14.30 9.76 -11.31
CA GLU A 138 -14.46 10.55 -12.53
C GLU A 138 -13.39 10.22 -13.58
N GLU A 139 -12.19 9.83 -13.14
CA GLU A 139 -11.05 9.51 -14.01
C GLU A 139 -10.98 8.02 -14.41
N LEU A 140 -11.79 7.15 -13.80
CA LEU A 140 -11.79 5.72 -14.12
C LEU A 140 -12.25 5.48 -15.56
N LYS A 141 -11.42 4.77 -16.34
CA LYS A 141 -11.75 4.30 -17.69
C LYS A 141 -11.86 2.78 -17.67
N GLU A 142 -12.94 2.25 -18.23
CA GLU A 142 -13.10 0.80 -18.38
C GLU A 142 -12.08 0.27 -19.40
N LEU A 143 -11.32 -0.74 -18.99
CA LEU A 143 -10.48 -1.52 -19.91
C LEU A 143 -11.37 -2.56 -20.60
N ARG A 144 -12.07 -2.12 -21.63
CA ARG A 144 -13.07 -2.93 -22.34
C ARG A 144 -12.39 -3.94 -23.28
N PRO A 145 -12.76 -5.24 -23.23
CA PRO A 145 -12.33 -6.21 -24.23
C PRO A 145 -13.05 -5.99 -25.58
N PRO A 146 -12.39 -6.22 -26.74
CA PRO A 146 -12.96 -5.95 -28.06
C PRO A 146 -14.29 -6.66 -28.34
N GLU A 147 -14.50 -7.84 -27.74
CA GLU A 147 -15.67 -8.69 -27.97
C GLU A 147 -16.93 -8.19 -27.25
N ARG A 148 -16.81 -7.17 -26.39
CA ARG A 148 -17.91 -6.67 -25.57
C ARG A 148 -18.47 -5.36 -26.13
N ASN A 149 -19.76 -5.38 -26.47
CA ASN A 149 -20.45 -4.23 -27.03
C ASN A 149 -20.88 -3.18 -25.98
N GLU A 150 -21.18 -3.60 -24.75
CA GLU A 150 -21.69 -2.72 -23.68
C GLU A 150 -20.61 -2.34 -22.67
N ALA A 151 -20.66 -1.10 -22.20
CA ALA A 151 -19.76 -0.62 -21.14
C ALA A 151 -20.32 -1.08 -19.81
N GLN A 152 -19.42 -1.42 -18.89
CA GLN A 152 -19.78 -1.66 -17.51
C GLN A 152 -19.07 -0.67 -16.62
N ASP A 153 -19.87 0.16 -15.97
CA ASP A 153 -19.38 1.01 -14.92
C ASP A 153 -18.86 0.16 -13.76
N SER A 154 -17.71 0.59 -13.21
CA SER A 154 -17.19 0.00 -11.98
C SER A 154 -18.21 0.16 -10.86
N VAL A 155 -18.23 -0.79 -9.94
CA VAL A 155 -19.00 -0.75 -8.69
C VAL A 155 -18.76 0.56 -7.92
N LEU A 156 -17.55 1.13 -7.99
CA LEU A 156 -17.22 2.43 -7.39
C LEU A 156 -17.82 3.62 -8.13
N LYS A 157 -18.00 3.54 -9.46
CA LYS A 157 -18.72 4.59 -10.20
C LYS A 157 -20.19 4.63 -9.79
N VAL A 158 -20.79 3.45 -9.64
CA VAL A 158 -22.21 3.32 -9.27
C VAL A 158 -22.44 3.65 -7.79
N ASN A 159 -21.52 3.24 -6.90
CA ASN A 159 -21.62 3.43 -5.46
C ASN A 159 -20.28 3.84 -4.84
N HIS A 160 -19.84 5.07 -5.09
CA HIS A 160 -18.59 5.61 -4.52
C HIS A 160 -18.63 5.71 -2.99
N GLN A 161 -19.82 5.77 -2.38
CA GLN A 161 -20.01 5.78 -0.92
C GLN A 161 -19.68 4.44 -0.26
N GLY A 162 -19.57 3.35 -1.02
CA GLY A 162 -19.14 2.05 -0.51
C GLY A 162 -17.62 1.90 -0.35
N HIS A 163 -16.87 3.01 -0.44
CA HIS A 163 -15.43 3.02 -0.24
C HIS A 163 -15.05 2.55 1.18
N PRO A 164 -13.85 1.97 1.38
CA PRO A 164 -13.44 1.52 2.70
C PRO A 164 -13.29 2.68 3.68
N THR A 165 -13.42 2.43 4.98
CA THR A 165 -13.26 3.47 6.03
C THR A 165 -12.16 3.16 7.04
N ARG A 166 -11.56 1.97 6.93
CA ARG A 166 -10.43 1.54 7.75
C ARG A 166 -9.56 0.55 7.00
N THR A 167 -8.31 0.43 7.45
CA THR A 167 -7.36 -0.56 6.93
C THR A 167 -7.22 -1.78 7.85
N VAL A 168 -6.88 -2.92 7.25
CA VAL A 168 -6.39 -4.12 7.95
C VAL A 168 -5.18 -4.66 7.21
N GLY A 169 -4.05 -4.77 7.92
CA GLY A 169 -2.85 -5.38 7.37
C GLY A 169 -2.91 -6.90 7.41
N LEU A 170 -2.69 -7.56 6.26
CA LEU A 170 -2.56 -9.02 6.17
C LEU A 170 -1.08 -9.41 6.33
N GLY A 171 -0.73 -9.92 7.51
CA GLY A 171 0.64 -10.35 7.84
C GLY A 171 1.06 -11.64 7.12
N LYS A 172 2.34 -12.01 7.22
CA LYS A 172 2.83 -13.29 6.67
C LYS A 172 2.09 -14.50 7.28
N LEU A 173 1.95 -15.56 6.48
CA LEU A 173 1.36 -16.83 6.92
C LEU A 173 2.29 -17.70 7.82
N GLU A 174 3.53 -17.25 8.08
CA GLU A 174 4.53 -18.00 8.85
C GLU A 174 4.15 -18.13 10.33
N GLY A 175 4.08 -19.37 10.84
CA GLY A 175 3.79 -19.66 12.26
C GLY A 175 2.31 -19.90 12.60
N GLY A 176 1.44 -20.00 11.58
CA GLY A 176 0.00 -20.18 11.73
C GLY A 176 -0.72 -18.84 11.78
N VAL A 177 -1.62 -18.60 10.84
CA VAL A 177 -2.43 -17.39 10.81
C VAL A 177 -3.80 -17.67 11.37
N THR A 178 -4.20 -16.83 12.34
CA THR A 178 -5.58 -16.78 12.78
C THR A 178 -6.38 -16.18 11.63
N ARG A 179 -7.21 -17.00 11.00
CA ARG A 179 -8.16 -16.54 9.99
C ARG A 179 -9.06 -15.47 10.60
N ILE A 180 -9.26 -14.39 9.86
CA ILE A 180 -10.10 -13.26 10.27
C ILE A 180 -11.46 -13.32 9.55
N PRO A 181 -12.53 -12.75 10.13
CA PRO A 181 -13.78 -12.58 9.41
C PRO A 181 -13.58 -11.61 8.23
N MET A 182 -14.28 -11.87 7.12
CA MET A 182 -14.39 -10.89 6.04
C MET A 182 -15.38 -9.81 6.43
N GLU A 183 -15.06 -8.58 6.05
CA GLU A 183 -15.88 -7.40 6.34
C GLU A 183 -15.92 -6.48 5.11
N TYR A 184 -17.12 -6.00 4.79
CA TYR A 184 -17.32 -4.96 3.79
C TYR A 184 -16.81 -3.61 4.29
N GLY A 185 -16.36 -2.74 3.39
CA GLY A 185 -15.85 -1.41 3.76
C GLY A 185 -14.51 -1.42 4.50
N VAL A 186 -13.77 -2.53 4.43
CA VAL A 186 -12.41 -2.66 5.00
C VAL A 186 -11.39 -2.82 3.88
N LEU A 187 -10.37 -1.96 3.89
CA LEU A 187 -9.22 -2.05 2.97
C LEU A 187 -8.18 -3.03 3.53
N TYR A 188 -8.09 -4.20 2.91
CA TYR A 188 -7.08 -5.20 3.22
C TYR A 188 -5.79 -4.92 2.47
N LEU A 189 -4.70 -4.89 3.23
CA LEU A 189 -3.38 -4.49 2.77
C LEU A 189 -2.37 -5.61 3.05
N PRO A 190 -1.98 -6.40 2.04
CA PRO A 190 -0.90 -7.37 2.16
C PRO A 190 0.41 -6.75 2.66
N LYS A 191 1.02 -7.37 3.68
CA LYS A 191 2.35 -7.01 4.20
C LYS A 191 3.46 -7.93 3.66
N VAL A 192 3.13 -8.75 2.67
CA VAL A 192 4.07 -9.62 1.96
C VAL A 192 4.45 -8.97 0.64
N GLU A 193 5.73 -9.04 0.30
CA GLU A 193 6.17 -8.70 -1.06
C GLU A 193 5.58 -9.69 -2.06
N ASN A 194 5.22 -9.19 -3.25
CA ASN A 194 4.66 -9.98 -4.35
C ASN A 194 3.38 -10.75 -3.97
N PHE A 195 2.46 -10.11 -3.26
CA PHE A 195 1.13 -10.66 -3.07
C PHE A 195 0.49 -10.91 -4.45
N PRO A 196 -0.16 -12.06 -4.68
CA PRO A 196 -0.70 -12.37 -5.99
C PRO A 196 -1.81 -11.37 -6.38
N LEU A 197 -1.88 -11.06 -7.68
CA LEU A 197 -2.95 -10.34 -8.36
C LEU A 197 -3.09 -8.84 -8.05
N VAL A 198 -3.05 -8.42 -6.78
CA VAL A 198 -3.37 -7.05 -6.33
C VAL A 198 -2.42 -6.58 -5.22
N ASP A 199 -2.27 -5.28 -5.09
CA ASP A 199 -1.48 -4.64 -4.02
C ASP A 199 -2.33 -4.33 -2.77
N GLY A 200 -3.66 -4.32 -2.93
CA GLY A 200 -4.64 -4.26 -1.85
C GLY A 200 -6.04 -4.50 -2.39
N PHE A 201 -7.01 -4.74 -1.51
CA PHE A 201 -8.38 -4.99 -1.93
C PHE A 201 -9.38 -4.69 -0.83
N PHE A 202 -10.65 -4.51 -1.20
CA PHE A 202 -11.75 -4.40 -0.25
C PHE A 202 -13.01 -5.05 -0.84
N PHE A 203 -14.01 -5.25 0.01
CA PHE A 203 -15.30 -5.79 -0.40
C PHE A 203 -16.39 -4.73 -0.34
N MET A 204 -17.25 -4.73 -1.35
CA MET A 204 -18.47 -3.92 -1.40
C MET A 204 -19.69 -4.83 -1.46
N GLU A 205 -20.74 -4.45 -0.74
CA GLU A 205 -22.02 -5.18 -0.74
C GLU A 205 -22.95 -4.71 -1.86
N SER A 206 -22.97 -3.40 -2.14
CA SER A 206 -23.90 -2.76 -3.08
C SER A 206 -23.15 -2.02 -4.20
N PRO A 207 -23.71 -1.99 -5.44
CA PRO A 207 -24.98 -2.57 -5.89
C PRO A 207 -25.00 -4.11 -5.98
N ARG A 208 -23.84 -4.74 -5.93
CA ARG A 208 -23.69 -6.19 -5.90
C ARG A 208 -22.43 -6.55 -5.11
N ARG A 209 -22.41 -7.75 -4.53
CA ARG A 209 -21.25 -8.27 -3.79
C ARG A 209 -20.02 -8.31 -4.70
N THR A 210 -19.03 -7.46 -4.42
CA THR A 210 -17.88 -7.24 -5.29
C THR A 210 -16.59 -7.21 -4.50
N LEU A 211 -15.58 -7.93 -4.96
CA LEU A 211 -14.18 -7.72 -4.59
C LEU A 211 -13.61 -6.62 -5.48
N VAL A 212 -13.20 -5.52 -4.87
CA VAL A 212 -12.49 -4.45 -5.55
C VAL A 212 -10.99 -4.62 -5.29
N GLY A 213 -10.29 -5.07 -6.32
CA GLY A 213 -8.84 -5.22 -6.33
C GLY A 213 -8.17 -3.92 -6.75
N LEU A 214 -7.15 -3.51 -6.03
CA LEU A 214 -6.36 -2.31 -6.32
C LEU A 214 -4.97 -2.72 -6.75
N ARG A 215 -4.52 -2.21 -7.89
CA ARG A 215 -3.19 -2.48 -8.42
C ARG A 215 -2.48 -1.19 -8.76
N MET A 216 -1.31 -0.98 -8.16
CA MET A 216 -0.39 0.11 -8.46
C MET A 216 0.69 -0.43 -9.39
N THR A 217 0.77 0.07 -10.62
CA THR A 217 1.80 -0.38 -11.56
C THR A 217 2.76 0.76 -11.86
N THR A 218 4.05 0.55 -11.59
CA THR A 218 5.13 1.45 -12.04
C THR A 218 5.67 1.09 -13.42
N THR A 219 5.35 -0.11 -13.92
CA THR A 219 5.82 -0.65 -15.21
C THR A 219 4.63 -1.11 -16.05
N GLY A 220 4.67 -0.82 -17.35
CA GLY A 220 3.67 -1.26 -18.31
C GLY A 220 3.66 -2.78 -18.47
N ASP A 221 2.46 -3.28 -18.77
CA ASP A 221 2.09 -4.65 -19.08
C ASP A 221 2.19 -5.70 -17.95
N HIS A 222 1.02 -6.02 -17.38
CA HIS A 222 0.86 -7.18 -16.50
C HIS A 222 -0.45 -7.92 -16.80
N HIS A 223 -0.39 -8.88 -17.71
CA HIS A 223 -1.50 -9.81 -17.92
C HIS A 223 -1.88 -10.51 -16.60
N THR A 224 -3.17 -10.50 -16.29
CA THR A 224 -3.74 -11.33 -15.23
C THR A 224 -3.78 -12.78 -15.74
N ILE A 225 -2.81 -13.59 -15.32
CA ILE A 225 -2.72 -15.00 -15.70
C ILE A 225 -3.63 -15.83 -14.77
N PRO A 226 -4.35 -16.86 -15.28
CA PRO A 226 -5.20 -17.72 -14.44
C PRO A 226 -4.51 -18.32 -13.21
N SER A 227 -3.21 -18.60 -13.32
CA SER A 227 -2.40 -19.10 -12.19
C SER A 227 -2.30 -18.09 -11.04
N THR A 228 -2.19 -16.80 -11.35
CA THR A 228 -2.13 -15.71 -10.36
C THR A 228 -3.47 -15.54 -9.64
N VAL A 229 -4.58 -15.67 -10.38
CA VAL A 229 -5.94 -15.65 -9.78
C VAL A 229 -6.13 -16.85 -8.85
N ARG A 230 -5.69 -18.04 -9.25
CA ARG A 230 -5.74 -19.23 -8.38
C ARG A 230 -4.93 -19.03 -7.10
N GLN A 231 -3.70 -18.54 -7.21
CA GLN A 231 -2.85 -18.25 -6.05
C GLN A 231 -3.48 -17.22 -5.12
N PHE A 232 -4.13 -16.19 -5.68
CA PHE A 232 -4.87 -15.22 -4.87
C PHE A 232 -5.99 -15.90 -4.07
N ASN A 233 -6.82 -16.75 -4.70
CA ASN A 233 -7.87 -17.49 -3.98
C ASN A 233 -7.32 -18.39 -2.87
N GLU A 234 -6.24 -19.14 -3.14
CA GLU A 234 -5.54 -19.96 -2.13
C GLU A 234 -5.05 -19.10 -0.93
N ARG A 235 -4.61 -17.87 -1.19
CA ARG A 235 -4.26 -16.92 -0.11
C ARG A 235 -5.48 -16.48 0.66
N MET A 236 -6.60 -16.17 0.01
CA MET A 236 -7.82 -15.75 0.70
C MET A 236 -8.34 -16.83 1.65
N GLU A 237 -8.32 -18.10 1.26
CA GLU A 237 -8.68 -19.25 2.13
C GLU A 237 -7.75 -19.38 3.34
N SER A 238 -6.51 -18.92 3.21
CA SER A 238 -5.54 -18.92 4.31
C SER A 238 -5.79 -17.77 5.29
N TYR A 239 -6.27 -16.62 4.80
CA TYR A 239 -6.52 -15.41 5.62
C TYR A 239 -7.92 -15.33 6.22
N PHE A 240 -8.94 -15.87 5.54
CA PHE A 240 -10.34 -15.58 5.86
C PHE A 240 -11.14 -16.84 6.23
N ASN A 241 -12.04 -16.69 7.20
CA ASN A 241 -13.00 -17.73 7.56
C ASN A 241 -14.18 -17.72 6.58
N GLY A 242 -14.53 -18.88 6.01
CA GLY A 242 -15.69 -19.01 5.12
C GLY A 242 -15.48 -18.39 3.74
N TRP A 243 -14.23 -18.25 3.28
CA TRP A 243 -13.93 -17.70 1.95
C TRP A 243 -14.67 -18.44 0.82
N GLU A 244 -14.71 -19.77 0.85
CA GLU A 244 -15.36 -20.59 -0.18
C GLU A 244 -16.83 -20.17 -0.39
N GLU A 245 -17.63 -20.19 0.68
CA GLU A 245 -19.04 -19.75 0.66
C GLU A 245 -19.18 -18.27 0.32
N PHE A 246 -18.31 -17.41 0.86
CA PHE A 246 -18.37 -15.98 0.57
C PHE A 246 -18.05 -15.67 -0.90
N SER A 247 -17.12 -16.39 -1.52
CA SER A 247 -16.68 -16.14 -2.89
C SER A 247 -17.70 -16.60 -3.93
N GLU A 248 -18.68 -17.42 -3.55
CA GLU A 248 -19.74 -17.87 -4.45
C GLU A 248 -20.59 -16.71 -4.95
N GLY A 249 -20.63 -16.53 -6.28
CA GLY A 249 -21.33 -15.42 -6.93
C GLY A 249 -20.69 -14.04 -6.73
N LEU A 250 -19.49 -13.96 -6.16
CA LEU A 250 -18.77 -12.70 -5.94
C LEU A 250 -18.32 -12.10 -7.28
N SER A 251 -18.70 -10.85 -7.54
CA SER A 251 -18.19 -10.08 -8.69
C SER A 251 -16.80 -9.52 -8.40
N TRP A 252 -16.03 -9.19 -9.44
CA TRP A 252 -14.68 -8.66 -9.31
C TRP A 252 -14.49 -7.43 -10.18
N ASP A 253 -14.00 -6.36 -9.57
CA ASP A 253 -13.52 -5.16 -10.25
C ASP A 253 -12.03 -5.01 -9.91
N ILE A 254 -11.17 -4.83 -10.91
CA ILE A 254 -9.75 -4.54 -10.68
C ILE A 254 -9.45 -3.14 -11.21
N ILE A 255 -9.01 -2.27 -10.31
CA ILE A 255 -8.64 -0.88 -10.59
C ILE A 255 -7.13 -0.80 -10.73
N TYR A 256 -6.68 -0.38 -11.91
CA TYR A 256 -5.28 -0.14 -12.22
C TYR A 256 -4.97 1.34 -12.03
N MET A 257 -3.90 1.62 -11.28
CA MET A 257 -3.37 2.97 -11.08
C MET A 257 -1.97 3.00 -11.66
N GLN A 258 -1.80 3.79 -12.71
CA GLN A 258 -0.53 3.97 -13.42
C GLN A 258 0.04 5.36 -13.13
N HIS A 259 1.37 5.45 -13.06
CA HIS A 259 2.04 6.75 -13.01
C HIS A 259 1.99 7.42 -14.38
N ALA A 260 1.85 8.75 -14.45
CA ALA A 260 1.72 9.47 -15.72
C ALA A 260 2.92 9.31 -16.68
N ASP A 261 4.11 9.05 -16.11
CA ASP A 261 5.34 8.78 -16.87
C ASP A 261 5.53 7.28 -17.23
N SER A 262 4.63 6.40 -16.79
CA SER A 262 4.60 5.02 -17.27
C SER A 262 4.16 5.04 -18.73
N THR A 263 4.87 4.35 -19.61
CA THR A 263 4.44 4.19 -21.01
C THR A 263 3.00 3.65 -21.00
N PRO A 264 2.03 4.36 -21.59
CA PRO A 264 0.68 3.83 -21.71
C PRO A 264 0.76 2.49 -22.42
N ASP A 265 0.04 1.50 -21.93
CA ASP A 265 -0.05 0.21 -22.62
C ASP A 265 -0.50 0.46 -24.08
N ASP A 266 0.10 -0.29 -25.03
CA ASP A 266 -0.12 -0.18 -26.49
C ASP A 266 -1.58 -0.41 -26.94
N TRP A 267 -2.54 -0.59 -26.03
CA TRP A 267 -3.98 -0.64 -26.33
C TRP A 267 -4.52 0.63 -26.99
N LEU A 268 -3.84 1.77 -26.86
CA LEU A 268 -4.25 3.05 -27.47
C LEU A 268 -3.64 3.29 -28.86
N ALA A 269 -2.70 2.46 -29.31
CA ALA A 269 -1.99 2.66 -30.58
C ALA A 269 -2.62 1.92 -31.78
N GLU A 270 -3.60 1.03 -31.54
CA GLU A 270 -4.34 0.30 -32.58
C GLU A 270 -5.86 0.60 -32.60
N MET A 271 -6.27 1.78 -32.14
CA MET A 271 -7.60 2.37 -32.45
C MET A 271 -7.48 3.45 -33.52
#